data_AF-A0A7U2IBD4-F1
#
_entry.id   AF-A0A7U2IBD4-F1
#
_cell.length_a   1.000
_cell.length_b   1.000
_cell.length_c   1.000
_cell.angle_alpha   90.00
_cell.angle_beta   90.00
_cell.angle_gamma   90.00
#
_symmetry.space_group_name_H-M   'P 1'
#
loop_
_entity.id
_entity.type
_entity.pdbx_description
1 polymer ?
#
loop_
_entity_poly.entity_id
_entity_poly.type
_entity_poly.pdbx_seq_one_letter_code
_entity_poly.pdbx_strand_id
1 'polypeptide(L)'
;MERVVVSTPSSQQAALVDFVRTLQQQKIIDLATGDHLRFDPHYNETLWTDVPLFGINVANYWNCDPDAEIQYINKVALLAQLTSSPANFPLQPGTTTGPFDFSLYALWDFREAFENTAEPRAHNTTVLRAAALWMIHAADRLWENVRAKRDFRHRASNGNPAKEGDASRKSRKRWVGFNKERWDIWIKGLENGKEVEDEEVRGLVEEALEQVELIERQDWRVERDEMYA
;
A
#
# COMPACT_ATOMS: atom_id res chain seq x y z
N MET A 1 -10.27 13.63 10.24
CA MET A 1 -9.26 12.55 10.30
C MET A 1 -7.89 13.08 9.88
N GLU A 2 -7.80 13.73 8.72
CA GLU A 2 -6.56 14.34 8.19
C GLU A 2 -5.65 15.03 9.23
N ARG A 3 -6.15 16.07 9.92
CA ARG A 3 -5.40 16.80 10.95
C ARG A 3 -4.88 15.92 12.08
N VAL A 4 -5.63 14.86 12.43
CA VAL A 4 -5.23 13.93 13.48
C VAL A 4 -4.09 13.06 12.97
N VAL A 5 -4.22 12.51 11.76
CA VAL A 5 -3.20 11.63 11.14
C VAL A 5 -1.85 12.32 11.04
N VAL A 6 -1.81 13.55 10.50
CA VAL A 6 -0.51 14.26 10.32
C VAL A 6 0.15 14.64 11.64
N SER A 7 -0.61 14.74 12.72
CA SER A 7 -0.11 15.05 14.07
C SER A 7 0.09 13.82 14.96
N THR A 8 -0.27 12.63 14.49
CA THR A 8 -0.06 11.37 15.22
C THR A 8 1.15 10.63 14.64
N PRO A 9 2.25 10.48 15.40
CA PRO A 9 3.43 9.72 14.96
C PRO A 9 3.05 8.31 14.52
N SER A 10 3.72 7.79 13.48
CA SER A 10 3.49 6.45 12.92
C SER A 10 3.33 5.35 13.99
N SER A 11 4.20 5.35 15.01
CA SER A 11 4.21 4.39 16.12
C SER A 11 2.98 4.45 17.04
N GLN A 12 2.15 5.48 16.94
CA GLN A 12 0.96 5.69 17.77
C GLN A 12 -0.35 5.61 16.98
N GLN A 13 -0.31 5.20 15.71
CA GLN A 13 -1.49 5.20 14.84
C GLN A 13 -2.39 3.96 14.99
N ALA A 14 -2.00 2.95 15.77
CA ALA A 14 -2.77 1.72 15.93
C ALA A 14 -4.24 1.98 16.31
N ALA A 15 -4.50 2.89 17.25
CA ALA A 15 -5.86 3.25 17.65
C ALA A 15 -6.68 3.92 16.53
N LEU A 16 -6.02 4.68 15.64
CA LEU A 16 -6.67 5.29 14.48
C LEU A 16 -7.03 4.24 13.43
N VAL A 17 -6.12 3.30 13.17
CA VAL A 17 -6.34 2.17 12.27
C VAL A 17 -7.52 1.33 12.77
N ASP A 18 -7.51 0.98 14.05
CA ASP A 18 -8.59 0.20 14.68
C ASP A 18 -9.92 0.92 14.65
N PHE A 19 -9.93 2.23 14.89
CA PHE A 19 -11.13 3.05 14.78
C PHE A 19 -11.72 3.02 13.37
N VAL A 20 -10.90 3.22 12.34
CA VAL A 20 -11.32 3.18 10.92
C VAL A 20 -11.86 1.79 10.55
N ARG A 21 -11.17 0.73 10.98
CA ARG A 21 -11.60 -0.67 10.75
C ARG A 21 -12.91 -0.99 11.47
N THR A 22 -13.07 -0.53 12.70
CA THR A 22 -14.28 -0.74 13.49
C THR A 22 -15.48 -0.02 12.87
N LEU A 23 -15.28 1.19 12.36
CA LEU A 23 -16.29 1.90 11.58
C LEU A 23 -16.67 1.10 10.33
N GLN A 24 -15.68 0.55 9.62
CA GLN A 24 -15.94 -0.22 8.40
C GLN A 24 -16.80 -1.47 8.64
N GLN A 25 -16.73 -2.05 9.82
CA GLN A 25 -17.52 -3.22 10.18
C GLN A 25 -18.97 -2.90 10.60
N GLN A 26 -19.33 -1.62 10.74
CA GLN A 26 -20.68 -1.24 11.16
C GLN A 26 -21.70 -1.52 10.07
N LYS A 27 -22.77 -2.24 10.45
CA LYS A 27 -23.93 -2.50 9.60
C LYS A 27 -25.10 -1.67 10.13
N ILE A 28 -25.28 -0.49 9.56
CA ILE A 28 -26.41 0.37 9.89
C ILE A 28 -27.58 -0.01 8.99
N ILE A 29 -28.76 -0.15 9.58
CA ILE A 29 -30.01 -0.43 8.86
C ILE A 29 -30.77 0.88 8.67
N ASP A 30 -31.23 1.11 7.44
CA ASP A 30 -32.16 2.18 7.15
C ASP A 30 -33.56 1.78 7.61
N LEU A 31 -34.12 2.54 8.55
CA LEU A 31 -35.42 2.26 9.14
C LEU A 31 -36.59 2.39 8.16
N ALA A 32 -36.42 3.12 7.06
CA ALA A 32 -37.46 3.30 6.05
C ALA A 32 -37.56 2.09 5.10
N THR A 33 -36.43 1.45 4.79
CA THR A 33 -36.35 0.37 3.80
C THR A 33 -36.14 -1.01 4.43
N GLY A 34 -35.57 -1.08 5.63
CA GLY A 34 -35.13 -2.32 6.28
C GLY A 34 -33.82 -2.86 5.72
N ASP A 35 -33.22 -2.18 4.74
CA ASP A 35 -31.96 -2.57 4.11
C ASP A 35 -30.76 -1.92 4.80
N HIS A 36 -29.54 -2.34 4.42
CA HIS A 36 -28.32 -1.64 4.84
C HIS A 36 -28.33 -0.19 4.33
N LEU A 37 -27.95 0.75 5.21
CA LEU A 37 -27.82 2.16 4.89
C LEU A 37 -26.80 2.35 3.75
N ARG A 38 -27.28 2.90 2.64
CA ARG A 38 -26.48 3.19 1.44
C ARG A 38 -25.94 4.60 1.50
N PHE A 39 -24.79 4.81 0.87
CA PHE A 39 -24.19 6.14 0.77
C PHE A 39 -25.05 7.09 -0.07
N ASP A 40 -25.49 6.63 -1.23
CA ASP A 40 -26.35 7.37 -2.15
C ASP A 40 -27.28 6.39 -2.88
N PRO A 41 -28.56 6.74 -3.16
CA PRO A 41 -29.50 5.84 -3.83
C PRO A 41 -29.06 5.35 -5.22
N HIS A 42 -28.19 6.09 -5.90
CA HIS A 42 -27.65 5.77 -7.22
C HIS A 42 -26.34 4.98 -7.16
N TYR A 43 -25.67 4.95 -6.01
CA TYR A 43 -24.47 4.15 -5.78
C TYR A 43 -24.85 2.88 -4.98
N ASN A 44 -24.62 1.71 -5.56
CA ASN A 44 -24.93 0.43 -4.91
C ASN A 44 -23.88 0.06 -3.85
N GLU A 45 -23.50 1.01 -3.01
CA GLU A 45 -22.44 0.92 -2.00
C GLU A 45 -23.01 1.26 -0.62
N THR A 46 -22.67 0.42 0.35
CA THR A 46 -23.05 0.58 1.75
C THR A 46 -22.16 1.62 2.43
N LEU A 47 -22.77 2.50 3.22
CA LEU A 47 -22.09 3.68 3.76
C LEU A 47 -20.81 3.34 4.53
N TRP A 48 -20.90 2.35 5.42
CA TRP A 48 -19.79 1.99 6.32
C TRP A 48 -19.02 0.76 5.85
N THR A 49 -19.63 -0.25 5.22
CA THR A 49 -18.86 -1.43 4.80
C THR A 49 -17.98 -1.15 3.59
N ASP A 50 -18.45 -0.33 2.65
CA ASP A 50 -17.70 0.00 1.43
C ASP A 50 -16.95 1.35 1.54
N VAL A 51 -17.27 2.17 2.56
CA VAL A 51 -16.68 3.51 2.81
C VAL A 51 -16.35 4.30 1.53
N PRO A 52 -17.33 4.52 0.64
CA PRO A 52 -17.06 4.84 -0.76
C PRO A 52 -16.33 6.17 -0.99
N LEU A 53 -16.47 7.13 -0.08
CA LEU A 53 -15.75 8.42 -0.15
C LEU A 53 -14.33 8.36 0.43
N PHE A 54 -13.96 7.32 1.16
CA PHE A 54 -12.68 7.30 1.88
C PHE A 54 -11.49 7.30 0.91
N GLY A 55 -11.51 6.43 -0.10
CA GLY A 55 -10.47 6.39 -1.13
C GLY A 55 -10.35 7.68 -1.94
N ILE A 56 -11.47 8.34 -2.24
CA ILE A 56 -11.49 9.64 -2.94
C ILE A 56 -10.82 10.72 -2.07
N ASN A 57 -11.13 10.76 -0.78
CA ASN A 57 -10.49 11.69 0.15
C ASN A 57 -8.99 11.44 0.28
N VAL A 58 -8.57 10.17 0.35
CA VAL A 58 -7.14 9.80 0.33
C VAL A 58 -6.48 10.27 -0.98
N ALA A 59 -7.12 10.06 -2.13
CA ALA A 59 -6.58 10.49 -3.42
C ALA A 59 -6.45 12.01 -3.54
N ASN A 60 -7.46 12.77 -3.13
CA ASN A 60 -7.37 14.23 -3.08
C ASN A 60 -6.21 14.66 -2.20
N TYR A 61 -6.07 14.01 -1.05
CA TYR A 61 -5.05 14.35 -0.09
C TYR A 61 -3.63 14.00 -0.53
N TRP A 62 -3.46 12.90 -1.25
CA TRP A 62 -2.16 12.48 -1.79
C TRP A 62 -1.68 13.38 -2.94
N ASN A 63 -2.61 14.02 -3.66
CA ASN A 63 -2.30 14.86 -4.82
C ASN A 63 -2.24 16.37 -4.50
N CYS A 64 -2.45 16.78 -3.26
CA CYS A 64 -2.31 18.17 -2.82
C CYS A 64 -0.83 18.57 -2.62
N ASP A 65 -0.58 19.87 -2.40
CA ASP A 65 0.76 20.45 -2.20
C ASP A 65 1.66 19.62 -1.26
N PRO A 66 2.99 19.61 -1.48
CA PRO A 66 3.89 18.76 -0.71
C PRO A 66 3.78 19.09 0.78
N ASP A 67 3.44 18.07 1.56
CA ASP A 67 3.43 18.23 3.01
C ASP A 67 4.85 18.42 3.54
N ALA A 68 4.94 18.91 4.78
CA ALA A 68 6.15 18.71 5.56
C ALA A 68 6.45 17.20 5.64
N GLU A 69 7.73 16.82 5.52
CA GLU A 69 8.19 15.43 5.49
C GLU A 69 7.52 14.54 6.55
N ILE A 70 7.47 14.98 7.81
CA ILE A 70 6.88 14.19 8.90
C ILE A 70 5.38 13.93 8.71
N GLN A 71 4.66 14.85 8.09
CA GLN A 71 3.24 14.68 7.80
C GLN A 71 3.05 13.65 6.70
N TYR A 72 3.86 13.71 5.64
CA TYR A 72 3.89 12.71 4.58
C TYR A 72 4.16 11.30 5.14
N ILE A 73 5.17 11.15 5.99
CA ILE A 73 5.52 9.88 6.64
C ILE A 73 4.37 9.35 7.51
N ASN A 74 3.71 10.22 8.28
CA ASN A 74 2.56 9.82 9.09
C ASN A 74 1.38 9.34 8.22
N LYS A 75 1.17 9.91 7.03
CA LYS A 75 0.16 9.41 6.08
C LYS A 75 0.53 8.03 5.56
N VAL A 76 1.77 7.86 5.12
CA VAL A 76 2.27 6.58 4.58
C VAL A 76 2.08 5.47 5.60
N ALA A 77 2.47 5.69 6.85
CA ALA A 77 2.28 4.73 7.93
C ALA A 77 0.80 4.31 8.12
N LEU A 78 -0.13 5.26 8.07
CA LEU A 78 -1.56 4.95 8.22
C LEU A 78 -2.07 4.14 7.03
N LEU A 79 -1.77 4.58 5.81
CA LEU A 79 -2.26 3.92 4.60
C LEU A 79 -1.66 2.51 4.46
N ALA A 80 -0.39 2.33 4.86
CA ALA A 80 0.24 1.02 4.91
C ALA A 80 -0.48 0.07 5.87
N GLN A 81 -0.73 0.51 7.11
CA GLN A 81 -1.48 -0.28 8.09
C GLN A 81 -2.92 -0.58 7.66
N LEU A 82 -3.60 0.37 7.00
CA LEU A 82 -4.93 0.13 6.45
C LEU A 82 -4.91 -0.83 5.25
N THR A 83 -3.81 -0.85 4.49
CA THR A 83 -3.65 -1.73 3.32
C THR A 83 -3.55 -3.20 3.70
N SER A 84 -2.93 -3.54 4.82
CA SER A 84 -2.94 -4.91 5.36
C SER A 84 -4.24 -5.31 6.08
N SER A 85 -5.28 -4.46 6.05
CA SER A 85 -6.58 -4.84 6.61
C SER A 85 -7.10 -6.12 5.96
N PRO A 86 -7.63 -7.08 6.75
CA PRO A 86 -8.27 -8.29 6.23
C PRO A 86 -9.38 -8.01 5.20
N ALA A 87 -10.03 -6.84 5.30
CA ALA A 87 -11.04 -6.41 4.33
C ALA A 87 -10.50 -6.29 2.89
N ASN A 88 -9.18 -6.13 2.72
CA ASN A 88 -8.54 -5.96 1.42
C ASN A 88 -8.15 -7.27 0.73
N PHE A 89 -8.26 -8.40 1.42
CA PHE A 89 -7.97 -9.71 0.85
C PHE A 89 -9.25 -10.23 0.17
N PRO A 90 -9.28 -10.31 -1.17
CA PRO A 90 -10.47 -10.73 -1.89
C PRO A 90 -10.81 -12.18 -1.51
N LEU A 91 -12.07 -12.42 -1.12
CA LEU A 91 -12.57 -13.77 -0.83
C LEU A 91 -12.65 -14.65 -2.09
N GLN A 92 -12.66 -14.05 -3.28
CA GLN A 92 -12.77 -14.76 -4.56
C GLN A 92 -11.85 -14.15 -5.64
N PRO A 93 -11.25 -14.98 -6.51
CA PRO A 93 -10.49 -14.50 -7.65
C PRO A 93 -11.34 -13.59 -8.56
N GLY A 94 -10.84 -12.40 -8.88
CA GLY A 94 -11.51 -11.46 -9.80
C GLY A 94 -12.45 -10.45 -9.15
N THR A 95 -12.62 -10.44 -7.82
CA THR A 95 -13.34 -9.38 -7.12
C THR A 95 -12.47 -8.13 -6.94
N THR A 96 -13.12 -6.97 -6.79
CA THR A 96 -12.46 -5.74 -6.38
C THR A 96 -11.83 -5.93 -5.01
N THR A 97 -10.64 -5.37 -4.82
CA THR A 97 -9.97 -5.34 -3.53
C THR A 97 -10.78 -4.51 -2.54
N GLY A 98 -10.58 -4.76 -1.25
CA GLY A 98 -11.29 -4.04 -0.21
C GLY A 98 -11.11 -2.53 -0.24
N PRO A 99 -11.93 -1.82 0.54
CA PRO A 99 -12.06 -0.36 0.46
C PRO A 99 -10.84 0.40 1.01
N PHE A 100 -9.90 -0.31 1.63
CA PHE A 100 -8.69 0.25 2.22
C PHE A 100 -7.42 -0.17 1.47
N ASP A 101 -7.55 -0.66 0.24
CA ASP A 101 -6.39 -1.09 -0.53
C ASP A 101 -5.69 0.09 -1.20
N PHE A 102 -4.64 0.58 -0.53
CA PHE A 102 -3.82 1.69 -0.99
C PHE A 102 -2.51 1.23 -1.65
N SER A 103 -2.44 -0.01 -2.11
CA SER A 103 -1.22 -0.60 -2.69
C SER A 103 -0.66 0.19 -3.89
N LEU A 104 -1.49 0.94 -4.62
CA LEU A 104 -1.01 1.78 -5.73
C LEU A 104 -0.06 2.89 -5.24
N TYR A 105 -0.30 3.44 -4.06
CA TYR A 105 0.54 4.48 -3.47
C TYR A 105 1.89 3.90 -3.03
N ALA A 106 1.90 2.69 -2.44
CA ALA A 106 3.13 1.95 -2.17
C ALA A 106 3.99 1.78 -3.42
N LEU A 107 3.36 1.41 -4.55
CA LEU A 107 4.05 1.26 -5.82
C LEU A 107 4.66 2.59 -6.32
N TRP A 108 4.00 3.72 -6.08
CA TRP A 108 4.54 5.03 -6.42
C TRP A 108 5.77 5.36 -5.57
N ASP A 109 5.73 5.08 -4.28
CA ASP A 109 6.84 5.31 -3.36
C ASP A 109 8.04 4.41 -3.68
N PHE A 110 7.80 3.12 -3.95
CA PHE A 110 8.86 2.22 -4.38
C PHE A 110 9.47 2.62 -5.72
N ARG A 111 8.63 3.08 -6.66
CA ARG A 111 9.13 3.59 -7.94
C ARG A 111 10.04 4.79 -7.72
N GLU A 112 9.66 5.70 -6.84
CA GLU A 112 10.47 6.88 -6.52
C GLU A 112 11.77 6.53 -5.80
N ALA A 113 11.70 5.63 -4.81
CA ALA A 113 12.84 5.20 -4.03
C ALA A 113 13.84 4.33 -4.82
N PHE A 114 13.34 3.42 -5.67
CA PHE A 114 14.16 2.31 -6.18
C PHE A 114 14.20 2.19 -7.71
N GLU A 115 13.26 2.80 -8.45
CA GLU A 115 13.19 2.67 -9.91
C GLU A 115 13.55 3.96 -10.67
N ASN A 116 13.69 5.10 -9.99
CA ASN A 116 13.73 6.43 -10.61
C ASN A 116 15.14 7.05 -10.77
N THR A 117 16.19 6.26 -11.00
CA THR A 117 17.53 6.84 -11.18
C THR A 117 18.37 6.18 -12.28
N ALA A 118 18.69 6.98 -13.31
CA ALA A 118 19.77 6.70 -14.26
C ALA A 118 21.15 7.15 -13.73
N GLU A 119 21.18 7.92 -12.64
CA GLU A 119 22.37 8.42 -11.96
C GLU A 119 22.22 8.19 -10.44
N PRO A 120 23.26 7.77 -9.71
CA PRO A 120 23.20 7.63 -8.26
C PRO A 120 22.83 8.97 -7.62
N ARG A 121 21.62 9.06 -7.07
CA ARG A 121 21.26 10.14 -6.15
C ARG A 121 21.68 9.70 -4.75
N ALA A 122 22.16 10.63 -3.93
CA ALA A 122 22.23 10.38 -2.50
C ALA A 122 20.87 9.85 -2.02
N HIS A 123 20.88 8.90 -1.07
CA HIS A 123 19.65 8.32 -0.55
C HIS A 123 18.74 9.45 -0.06
N ASN A 124 17.60 9.64 -0.74
CA ASN A 124 16.56 10.49 -0.21
C ASN A 124 15.91 9.71 0.94
N THR A 125 16.29 10.07 2.17
CA THR A 125 15.89 9.41 3.40
C THR A 125 14.37 9.42 3.59
N THR A 126 13.68 10.45 3.10
CA THR A 126 12.21 10.54 3.14
C THR A 126 11.54 9.42 2.33
N VAL A 127 11.93 9.23 1.07
CA VAL A 127 11.32 8.20 0.22
C VAL A 127 11.74 6.79 0.61
N LEU A 128 12.97 6.64 1.14
CA LEU A 128 13.43 5.37 1.71
C LEU A 128 12.61 5.00 2.96
N ARG A 129 12.34 5.97 3.83
CA ARG A 129 11.50 5.80 5.01
C ARG A 129 10.07 5.41 4.64
N ALA A 130 9.49 6.09 3.65
CA ALA A 130 8.15 5.76 3.16
C ALA A 130 8.09 4.32 2.61
N ALA A 131 9.06 3.93 1.77
CA ALA A 131 9.17 2.57 1.26
C ALA A 131 9.32 1.52 2.37
N ALA A 132 10.16 1.79 3.39
CA ALA A 132 10.33 0.91 4.53
C ALA A 132 9.01 0.71 5.28
N LEU A 133 8.26 1.77 5.56
CA LEU A 133 6.97 1.70 6.25
C LEU A 133 5.92 0.88 5.48
N TRP A 134 5.89 0.97 4.14
CA TRP A 134 5.04 0.11 3.33
C TRP A 134 5.37 -1.37 3.49
N MET A 135 6.65 -1.73 3.50
CA MET A 135 7.06 -3.12 3.72
C MET A 135 6.80 -3.58 5.15
N ILE A 136 7.07 -2.75 6.16
CA ILE A 136 6.82 -3.09 7.56
C ILE A 136 5.34 -3.43 7.80
N HIS A 137 4.43 -2.60 7.28
CA HIS A 137 3.02 -2.70 7.63
C HIS A 137 2.14 -3.42 6.60
N ALA A 138 2.60 -3.56 5.35
CA ALA A 138 1.79 -4.08 4.25
C ALA A 138 2.51 -5.09 3.34
N ALA A 139 3.69 -5.61 3.71
CA ALA A 139 4.43 -6.58 2.88
C ALA A 139 3.57 -7.78 2.48
N ASP A 140 2.71 -8.27 3.38
CA ASP A 140 1.76 -9.36 3.13
C ASP A 140 0.84 -9.05 1.95
N ARG A 141 0.13 -7.91 1.98
CA ARG A 141 -0.81 -7.51 0.94
C ARG A 141 -0.10 -7.19 -0.36
N LEU A 142 1.09 -6.58 -0.28
CA LEU A 142 1.91 -6.25 -1.46
C LEU A 142 2.44 -7.52 -2.13
N TRP A 143 2.87 -8.52 -1.35
CA TRP A 143 3.29 -9.82 -1.85
C TRP A 143 2.13 -10.56 -2.54
N GLU A 144 0.93 -10.52 -1.98
CA GLU A 144 -0.26 -11.07 -2.65
C GLU A 144 -0.55 -10.38 -3.99
N ASN A 145 -0.34 -9.06 -4.09
CA ASN A 145 -0.43 -8.38 -5.39
C ASN A 145 0.63 -8.85 -6.39
N VAL A 146 1.84 -9.17 -5.92
CA VAL A 146 2.92 -9.71 -6.74
C VAL A 146 2.55 -11.10 -7.26
N ARG A 147 2.09 -11.99 -6.38
CA ARG A 147 1.62 -13.35 -6.73
C ARG A 147 0.48 -13.31 -7.74
N ALA A 148 -0.51 -12.46 -7.49
CA ALA A 148 -1.65 -12.25 -8.37
C ALA A 148 -1.33 -11.48 -9.67
N LYS A 149 -0.10 -10.98 -9.84
CA LYS A 149 0.33 -10.12 -10.96
C LYS A 149 -0.62 -8.95 -11.17
N ARG A 150 -1.01 -8.29 -10.08
CA ARG A 150 -2.06 -7.26 -10.10
C ARG A 150 -1.75 -6.16 -11.11
N ASP A 151 -2.72 -5.90 -11.98
CA ASP A 151 -2.68 -4.90 -13.04
C ASP A 151 -3.52 -3.66 -12.65
N PHE A 152 -2.92 -2.47 -12.73
CA PHE A 152 -3.58 -1.20 -12.43
C PHE A 152 -3.97 -0.39 -13.67
N ARG A 153 -3.86 -0.95 -14.88
CA ARG A 153 -4.30 -0.24 -16.08
C ARG A 153 -5.78 0.07 -16.01
N HIS A 154 -6.11 1.32 -16.30
CA HIS A 154 -7.49 1.75 -16.43
C HIS A 154 -8.06 1.16 -17.72
N ARG A 155 -9.04 0.23 -17.59
CA ARG A 155 -9.58 -0.55 -18.71
C ARG A 155 -10.16 0.32 -19.84
N ALA A 156 -10.76 1.45 -19.50
CA ALA A 156 -11.43 2.31 -20.48
C ALA A 156 -10.50 3.33 -21.16
N SER A 157 -9.44 3.79 -20.48
CA SER A 157 -8.53 4.83 -21.03
C SER A 157 -7.16 4.30 -21.43
N ASN A 158 -6.86 3.02 -21.16
CA ASN A 158 -5.53 2.44 -21.24
C ASN A 158 -4.46 3.21 -20.43
N GLY A 159 -4.88 4.06 -19.48
CA GLY A 159 -3.96 4.75 -18.57
C GLY A 159 -3.23 3.76 -17.67
N ASN A 160 -1.93 3.95 -17.48
CA ASN A 160 -1.10 3.12 -16.62
C ASN A 160 -0.56 3.93 -15.42
N PRO A 161 -1.31 4.04 -14.32
CA PRO A 161 -0.85 4.74 -13.12
C PRO A 161 0.31 4.01 -12.44
N ALA A 162 0.47 2.71 -12.69
CA ALA A 162 1.54 1.87 -12.15
C ALA A 162 2.72 1.72 -13.10
N LYS A 163 2.90 2.65 -14.06
CA LYS A 163 4.05 2.67 -14.96
C LYS A 163 5.36 2.61 -14.18
N GLU A 164 6.33 1.97 -14.81
CA GLU A 164 7.70 1.81 -14.37
C GLU A 164 8.46 3.14 -14.20
N GLY A 165 9.47 3.14 -13.33
CA GLY A 165 10.39 4.26 -13.14
C GLY A 165 11.45 4.37 -14.24
N ASP A 166 12.15 5.50 -14.26
CA ASP A 166 13.02 5.87 -15.39
C ASP A 166 14.23 4.94 -15.61
N ALA A 167 14.70 4.24 -14.58
CA ALA A 167 15.80 3.26 -14.71
C ALA A 167 15.44 2.09 -15.64
N SER A 168 14.16 1.75 -15.74
CA SER A 168 13.65 0.66 -16.59
C SER A 168 13.41 1.07 -18.06
N ARG A 169 13.54 2.37 -18.42
CA ARG A 169 13.36 2.82 -19.82
C ARG A 169 14.30 2.12 -20.80
N LYS A 170 15.48 1.71 -20.34
CA LYS A 170 16.45 0.96 -21.16
C LYS A 170 16.02 -0.49 -21.40
N SER A 171 15.29 -1.10 -20.47
CA SER A 171 14.87 -2.50 -20.53
C SER A 171 13.49 -2.73 -21.15
N ARG A 172 12.73 -1.66 -21.48
CA ARG A 172 11.40 -1.70 -22.14
C ARG A 172 10.41 -2.68 -21.48
N LYS A 173 10.46 -2.78 -20.15
CA LYS A 173 9.73 -3.79 -19.38
C LYS A 173 8.19 -3.63 -19.43
N ARG A 174 7.68 -2.42 -19.74
CA ARG A 174 6.25 -2.08 -19.86
C ARG A 174 5.41 -2.59 -18.68
N TRP A 175 5.90 -2.45 -17.46
CA TRP A 175 5.18 -2.89 -16.26
C TRP A 175 3.89 -2.09 -16.05
N VAL A 176 2.87 -2.79 -15.55
CA VAL A 176 1.49 -2.29 -15.39
C VAL A 176 0.99 -2.41 -13.95
N GLY A 177 1.86 -2.78 -13.01
CA GLY A 177 1.48 -3.09 -11.64
C GLY A 177 2.56 -3.89 -10.91
N PHE A 178 2.12 -4.77 -10.01
CA PHE A 178 2.97 -5.61 -9.18
C PHE A 178 3.42 -6.86 -9.94
N ASN A 179 4.70 -7.19 -9.81
CA ASN A 179 5.28 -8.41 -10.34
C ASN A 179 6.58 -8.74 -9.59
N LYS A 180 7.04 -9.99 -9.72
CA LYS A 180 8.21 -10.48 -8.98
C LYS A 180 9.49 -9.71 -9.30
N GLU A 181 9.70 -9.31 -10.57
CA GLU A 181 10.90 -8.56 -10.94
C GLU A 181 10.96 -7.18 -10.25
N ARG A 182 9.83 -6.47 -10.16
CA ARG A 182 9.76 -5.21 -9.41
C ARG A 182 10.01 -5.42 -7.93
N TRP A 183 9.39 -6.45 -7.36
CA TRP A 183 9.58 -6.82 -5.97
C TRP A 183 11.06 -7.06 -5.64
N ASP A 184 11.78 -7.80 -6.47
CA ASP A 184 13.21 -8.07 -6.28
C ASP A 184 14.05 -6.77 -6.36
N ILE A 185 13.68 -5.84 -7.24
CA ILE A 185 14.32 -4.52 -7.33
C ILE A 185 14.09 -3.72 -6.04
N TRP A 186 12.88 -3.75 -5.49
CA TRP A 186 12.55 -3.03 -4.26
C TRP A 186 13.27 -3.59 -3.04
N ILE A 187 13.37 -4.93 -2.93
CA ILE A 187 14.17 -5.58 -1.88
C ILE A 187 15.62 -5.15 -1.98
N LYS A 188 16.22 -5.25 -3.18
CA LYS A 188 17.60 -4.81 -3.39
C LYS A 188 17.80 -3.33 -3.08
N GLY A 189 16.79 -2.51 -3.39
CA GLY A 189 16.75 -1.09 -3.03
C GLY A 189 16.81 -0.87 -1.52
N LEU A 190 16.05 -1.65 -0.75
CA LEU A 190 16.10 -1.65 0.71
C LEU A 190 17.44 -2.17 1.24
N GLU A 191 18.00 -3.24 0.67
CA GLU A 191 19.32 -3.75 1.06
C GLU A 191 20.40 -2.68 0.93
N ASN A 192 20.43 -1.96 -0.19
CA ASN A 192 21.34 -0.82 -0.38
C ASN A 192 21.03 0.32 0.60
N GLY A 193 19.78 0.48 0.99
CA GLY A 193 19.33 1.45 1.99
C GLY A 193 19.92 1.24 3.39
N LYS A 194 20.56 0.09 3.68
CA LYS A 194 21.30 -0.12 4.94
C LYS A 194 22.56 0.75 5.05
N GLU A 195 23.04 1.29 3.93
CA GLU A 195 24.26 2.11 3.87
C GLU A 195 24.03 3.57 4.27
N VAL A 196 22.79 3.98 4.59
CA VAL A 196 22.51 5.35 5.04
C VAL A 196 23.10 5.64 6.42
N GLU A 197 23.55 6.88 6.62
CA GLU A 197 24.08 7.34 7.92
C GLU A 197 22.99 7.58 8.97
N ASP A 198 21.74 7.82 8.52
CA ASP A 198 20.59 8.03 9.41
C ASP A 198 20.20 6.70 10.07
N GLU A 199 20.56 6.57 11.34
CA GLU A 199 20.30 5.39 12.19
C GLU A 199 18.82 5.02 12.28
N GLU A 200 17.93 6.01 12.31
CA GLU A 200 16.49 5.75 12.42
C GLU A 200 15.94 5.17 11.12
N VAL A 201 16.37 5.74 9.99
CA VAL A 201 15.99 5.23 8.66
C VAL A 201 16.59 3.85 8.42
N ARG A 202 17.84 3.63 8.83
CA ARG A 202 18.49 2.32 8.73
C ARG A 202 17.74 1.25 9.55
N GLY A 203 17.33 1.57 10.77
CA GLY A 203 16.53 0.67 11.60
C GLY A 203 15.20 0.28 10.95
N LEU A 204 14.51 1.24 10.32
CA LEU A 204 13.27 0.96 9.57
C LEU A 204 13.53 0.08 8.34
N VAL A 205 14.65 0.28 7.64
CA VAL A 205 15.04 -0.57 6.50
C VAL A 205 15.32 -2.01 6.94
N GLU A 206 15.99 -2.19 8.08
CA GLU A 206 16.25 -3.52 8.64
C GLU A 206 14.95 -4.22 9.02
N GLU A 207 14.06 -3.55 9.75
CA GLU A 207 12.73 -4.08 10.09
C GLU A 207 11.90 -4.43 8.85
N ALA A 208 11.92 -3.58 7.82
CA ALA A 208 11.25 -3.83 6.55
C ALA A 208 11.74 -5.12 5.88
N LEU A 209 13.05 -5.37 5.88
CA LEU A 209 13.64 -6.58 5.29
C LEU A 209 13.32 -7.84 6.12
N GLU A 210 13.26 -7.73 7.44
CA GLU A 210 12.80 -8.83 8.30
C GLU A 210 11.34 -9.21 7.99
N GLN A 211 10.46 -8.22 7.80
CA GLN A 211 9.07 -8.48 7.42
C GLN A 211 8.96 -9.14 6.03
N VAL A 212 9.73 -8.66 5.04
CA VAL A 212 9.79 -9.29 3.72
C VAL A 212 10.24 -10.74 3.82
N GLU A 213 11.32 -11.02 4.57
CA GLU A 213 11.83 -12.38 4.74
C GLU A 213 10.79 -13.28 5.43
N LEU A 214 10.07 -12.77 6.43
CA LEU A 214 9.00 -13.49 7.10
C LEU A 214 7.91 -13.93 6.11
N ILE A 215 7.45 -13.02 5.25
CA ILE A 215 6.38 -13.28 4.27
C ILE A 215 6.84 -14.28 3.21
N GLU A 216 8.02 -14.10 2.62
CA GLU A 216 8.53 -15.04 1.60
C GLU A 216 8.79 -16.44 2.18
N ARG A 217 9.24 -16.54 3.44
CA ARG A 217 9.43 -17.83 4.13
C ARG A 217 8.12 -18.54 4.45
N GLN A 218 7.07 -17.81 4.81
CA GLN A 218 5.75 -18.41 5.08
C GLN A 218 5.14 -18.99 3.79
N ASP A 219 5.28 -18.29 2.66
CA ASP A 219 4.81 -18.75 1.35
C ASP A 219 5.47 -20.08 0.94
N TRP A 220 6.79 -20.18 1.07
CA TRP A 220 7.53 -21.42 0.83
C TRP A 220 7.03 -22.62 1.66
N ARG A 221 6.49 -22.39 2.86
CA ARG A 221 5.91 -23.46 3.68
C ARG A 221 4.53 -23.87 3.17
N VAL A 222 3.68 -22.92 2.80
CA VAL A 222 2.34 -23.18 2.27
C VAL A 222 2.41 -23.94 0.93
N GLU A 223 3.26 -23.51 -0.01
CA GLU A 223 3.44 -24.19 -1.30
C GLU A 223 3.92 -25.64 -1.14
N ARG A 224 4.78 -25.90 -0.15
CA ARG A 224 5.25 -27.25 0.16
C ARG A 224 4.14 -28.12 0.71
N ASP A 225 3.36 -27.61 1.66
CA ASP A 225 2.29 -28.36 2.29
C ASP A 225 1.15 -28.67 1.28
N GLU A 226 0.85 -27.77 0.34
CA GLU A 226 -0.07 -28.02 -0.77
C GLU A 226 0.47 -29.04 -1.79
N MET A 227 1.79 -29.12 -1.99
CA MET A 227 2.41 -30.08 -2.91
C MET A 227 2.38 -31.52 -2.39
N TYR A 228 2.29 -31.72 -1.07
CA TYR A 228 2.30 -33.03 -0.41
C TYR A 228 0.96 -33.44 0.20
N ALA A 229 -0.12 -32.68 -0.06
CA ALA A 229 -1.51 -33.02 0.28
C ALA A 229 -2.24 -33.72 -0.87
#